data_AF-A0A3N9V1K3-F1
#
_entry.id   AF-A0A3N9V1K3-F1
#
_cell.length_a   1.000
_cell.length_b   1.000
_cell.length_c   1.000
_cell.angle_alpha   90.00
_cell.angle_beta   90.00
_cell.angle_gamma   90.00
#
_symmetry.space_group_name_H-M   'P 1'
#
loop_
_entity.id
_entity.type
_entity.pdbx_description
1 polymer ?
#
loop_
_entity_poly.entity_id
_entity_poly.type
_entity_poly.pdbx_seq_one_letter_code
_entity_poly.pdbx_strand_id
1 'polypeptide(L)'
;RQEDTALLAKHLKIPLNKALKKYTIPDPDKPGVLDFKHIKPCKFYDPAAKGCKLYSARPWSCRIFPFLGIYGSEDRVKVNESCPGSVETMKALTAAMEEARNERLSPGAYSYEEIRAAKVALRSALENV
;
A
#
# COMPACT_ATOMS: atom_id res chain seq x y z
N ARG A 1 -7.67 15.50 -0.13
CA ARG A 1 -8.04 16.53 -1.13
C ARG A 1 -9.56 16.71 -1.11
N GLN A 2 -10.12 17.85 -1.57
CA GLN A 2 -11.58 18.03 -1.59
C GLN A 2 -12.30 16.99 -2.47
N GLU A 3 -11.72 16.64 -3.61
CA GLU A 3 -12.22 15.59 -4.53
C GLU A 3 -12.37 14.22 -3.85
N ASP A 4 -11.36 13.81 -3.06
CA ASP A 4 -11.41 12.56 -2.32
C ASP A 4 -12.59 12.54 -1.33
N THR A 5 -12.89 13.69 -0.71
CA THR A 5 -14.03 13.80 0.22
C THR A 5 -15.37 13.70 -0.51
N ALA A 6 -15.47 14.22 -1.73
CA ALA A 6 -16.66 14.06 -2.56
C ALA A 6 -16.90 12.60 -2.98
N LEU A 7 -15.83 11.89 -3.39
CA LEU A 7 -15.89 10.46 -3.69
C LEU A 7 -16.30 9.63 -2.46
N LEU A 8 -15.72 9.95 -1.30
CA LEU A 8 -16.08 9.35 -0.03
C LEU A 8 -17.56 9.56 0.30
N ALA A 9 -18.06 10.80 0.17
CA ALA A 9 -19.45 11.14 0.46
C ALA A 9 -20.42 10.37 -0.43
N LYS A 10 -20.11 10.29 -1.74
CA LYS A 10 -20.87 9.51 -2.73
C LYS A 10 -20.90 8.02 -2.36
N HIS A 11 -19.75 7.44 -2.03
CA HIS A 11 -19.64 6.02 -1.66
C HIS A 11 -20.42 5.69 -0.37
N LEU A 12 -20.31 6.56 0.63
CA LEU A 12 -21.02 6.42 1.91
C LEU A 12 -22.50 6.82 1.84
N LYS A 13 -22.97 7.33 0.69
CA LYS A 13 -24.33 7.85 0.49
C LYS A 13 -24.72 8.89 1.55
N ILE A 14 -23.80 9.82 1.84
CA ILE A 14 -24.03 10.94 2.76
C ILE A 14 -23.77 12.27 2.06
N PRO A 15 -24.39 13.39 2.51
CA PRO A 15 -24.08 14.70 1.99
C PRO A 15 -22.60 15.08 2.17
N LEU A 16 -22.03 15.81 1.20
CA LEU A 16 -20.63 16.26 1.24
C LEU A 16 -20.28 17.02 2.53
N ASN A 17 -21.13 17.95 2.96
CA ASN A 17 -20.93 18.69 4.21
C ASN A 17 -20.85 17.78 5.44
N LYS A 18 -21.63 16.69 5.45
CA LYS A 18 -21.60 15.69 6.52
C LYS A 18 -20.29 14.90 6.48
N ALA A 19 -19.81 14.55 5.28
CA ALA A 19 -18.52 13.88 5.11
C ALA A 19 -17.36 14.76 5.59
N LEU A 20 -17.32 16.03 5.15
CA LEU A 20 -16.32 17.02 5.57
C LEU A 20 -16.29 17.17 7.09
N LYS A 21 -17.45 17.42 7.72
CA LYS A 21 -17.53 17.61 9.17
C LYS A 21 -17.10 16.37 9.96
N LYS A 22 -17.52 15.18 9.51
CA LYS A 22 -17.31 13.90 10.24
C LYS A 22 -15.92 13.30 10.05
N TYR A 23 -15.34 13.48 8.87
CA TYR A 23 -14.15 12.74 8.46
C TYR A 23 -12.92 13.58 8.23
N THR A 24 -13.05 14.90 8.08
CA THR A 24 -11.89 15.75 7.75
C THR A 24 -11.66 16.90 8.73
N ILE A 25 -10.39 17.30 8.90
CA ILE A 25 -9.95 18.58 9.46
C ILE A 25 -9.14 19.33 8.40
N PRO A 26 -9.14 20.67 8.38
CA PRO A 26 -8.16 21.44 7.63
C PRO A 26 -6.73 21.15 8.13
N ASP A 27 -5.78 21.08 7.21
CA ASP A 27 -4.35 21.05 7.53
C ASP A 27 -3.93 22.44 8.05
N PRO A 28 -3.25 22.55 9.21
CA PRO A 28 -2.87 23.83 9.80
C PRO A 28 -1.82 24.59 8.98
N ASP A 29 -0.99 23.88 8.22
CA ASP A 29 0.15 24.43 7.50
C ASP A 29 -0.15 24.62 6.00
N LYS A 30 -1.20 23.95 5.48
CA LYS A 30 -1.54 23.94 4.05
C LYS A 30 -2.98 24.35 3.79
N PRO A 31 -3.24 25.63 3.44
CA PRO A 31 -4.57 26.10 3.08
C PRO A 31 -5.23 25.25 1.98
N GLY A 32 -6.47 24.85 2.21
CA GLY A 32 -7.26 24.04 1.26
C GLY A 32 -6.97 22.54 1.27
N VAL A 33 -5.97 22.08 2.05
CA VAL A 33 -5.72 20.65 2.28
C VAL A 33 -6.57 20.15 3.45
N LEU A 34 -7.00 18.89 3.34
CA LEU A 34 -7.85 18.22 4.32
C LEU A 34 -7.18 16.92 4.78
N ASP A 35 -7.02 16.80 6.10
CA ASP A 35 -6.57 15.60 6.79
C ASP A 35 -7.73 14.79 7.36
N PHE A 36 -7.52 13.51 7.60
CA PHE A 36 -8.54 12.65 8.20
C PHE A 36 -8.64 12.80 9.72
N LYS A 37 -9.87 13.00 10.22
CA LYS A 37 -10.23 12.93 11.63
C LYS A 37 -10.16 11.50 12.16
N HIS A 38 -9.47 11.33 13.29
CA HIS A 38 -9.45 10.13 14.13
C HIS A 38 -9.24 8.84 13.31
N ILE A 39 -8.01 8.69 12.84
CA ILE A 39 -7.54 7.56 12.03
C ILE A 39 -7.26 6.29 12.86
N LYS A 40 -7.15 6.40 14.19
CA LYS A 40 -6.87 5.27 15.09
C LYS A 40 -8.01 5.03 16.08
N PRO A 41 -8.54 3.79 16.18
CA PRO A 41 -8.46 2.73 15.16
C PRO A 41 -9.20 3.14 13.88
N CYS A 42 -8.83 2.54 12.74
CA CYS A 42 -9.47 2.89 11.46
C CYS A 42 -10.95 2.45 11.45
N LYS A 43 -11.87 3.41 11.51
CA LYS A 43 -13.33 3.19 11.45
C LYS A 43 -13.85 2.57 10.14
N PHE A 44 -13.01 2.58 9.10
CA PHE A 44 -13.36 2.03 7.79
C PHE A 44 -12.85 0.61 7.57
N TYR A 45 -11.96 0.12 8.45
CA TYR A 45 -11.59 -1.28 8.45
C TYR A 45 -12.77 -2.12 8.95
N ASP A 46 -13.00 -3.22 8.26
CA ASP A 46 -13.95 -4.25 8.65
C ASP A 46 -13.15 -5.50 9.04
N PRO A 47 -13.10 -5.86 10.34
CA PRO A 47 -12.36 -7.02 10.80
C PRO A 47 -12.99 -8.34 10.34
N ALA A 48 -14.30 -8.39 10.14
CA ALA A 48 -14.98 -9.61 9.69
C ALA A 48 -14.67 -9.89 8.22
N ALA A 49 -14.73 -8.84 7.39
CA ALA A 49 -14.37 -8.93 5.97
C ALA A 49 -12.85 -8.87 5.71
N LYS A 50 -12.04 -8.66 6.77
CA LYS A 50 -10.59 -8.45 6.69
C LYS A 50 -10.20 -7.40 5.65
N GLY A 51 -10.96 -6.31 5.56
CA GLY A 51 -10.89 -5.38 4.42
C GLY A 51 -11.36 -3.96 4.70
N CYS A 52 -11.13 -3.05 3.77
CA CYS A 52 -11.56 -1.66 3.89
C CYS A 52 -12.93 -1.45 3.23
N LYS A 53 -13.91 -0.95 3.99
CA LYS A 53 -15.28 -0.64 3.50
C LYS A 53 -15.34 0.46 2.43
N LEU A 54 -14.25 1.20 2.27
CA LEU A 54 -14.12 2.29 1.30
C LEU A 54 -13.15 1.96 0.17
N TYR A 55 -12.80 0.69 -0.05
CA TYR A 55 -11.70 0.32 -0.94
C TYR A 55 -11.76 1.00 -2.33
N SER A 56 -12.94 1.04 -2.94
CA SER A 56 -13.23 1.66 -4.25
C SER A 56 -13.22 3.19 -4.25
N ALA A 57 -13.38 3.81 -3.09
CA ALA A 57 -13.42 5.26 -2.90
C ALA A 57 -12.31 5.73 -1.95
N ARG A 58 -11.18 5.01 -1.93
CA ARG A 58 -10.07 5.33 -1.03
C ARG A 58 -9.52 6.72 -1.36
N PRO A 59 -9.46 7.63 -0.37
CA PRO A 59 -8.75 8.89 -0.49
C PRO A 59 -7.31 8.67 -0.92
N TRP A 60 -6.71 9.66 -1.59
CA TRP A 60 -5.30 9.59 -2.01
C TRP A 60 -4.36 9.14 -0.89
N SER A 61 -4.50 9.71 0.32
CA SER A 61 -3.69 9.33 1.48
C SER A 61 -3.81 7.84 1.85
N CYS A 62 -4.98 7.23 1.68
CA CYS A 62 -5.20 5.79 1.92
C CYS A 62 -4.77 4.89 0.76
N ARG A 63 -4.54 5.44 -0.44
CA ARG A 63 -4.06 4.70 -1.62
C ARG A 63 -2.55 4.55 -1.63
N ILE A 64 -1.85 5.59 -1.18
CA ILE A 64 -0.39 5.60 -1.08
C ILE A 64 0.13 4.85 0.16
N PHE A 65 -0.76 4.60 1.11
CA PHE A 65 -0.48 3.86 2.32
C PHE A 65 -0.64 2.34 2.11
N PRO A 66 0.23 1.45 2.64
CA PRO A 66 1.32 1.71 3.60
C PRO A 66 2.68 2.04 2.97
N PHE A 67 2.78 1.96 1.65
CA PHE A 67 4.05 1.93 0.91
C PHE A 67 4.79 3.29 0.90
N LEU A 68 4.05 4.39 0.89
CA LEU A 68 4.56 5.76 1.03
C LEU A 68 4.15 6.30 2.41
N GLY A 69 4.78 5.76 3.45
CA GLY A 69 4.79 6.38 4.78
C GLY A 69 5.63 7.66 4.81
N ILE A 70 5.41 8.62 3.91
CA ILE A 70 6.07 9.94 4.03
C ILE A 70 5.24 10.81 4.98
N TYR A 71 5.39 10.51 6.27
CA TYR A 71 5.33 11.50 7.34
C TYR A 71 6.62 11.41 8.18
N GLY A 72 7.77 11.25 7.50
CA GLY A 72 9.10 11.20 8.09
C GLY A 72 10.16 11.30 6.99
N SER A 73 11.22 12.05 7.29
CA SER A 73 12.34 12.50 6.44
C SER A 73 12.91 11.49 5.42
N GLU A 74 13.51 12.05 4.37
CA GLU A 74 13.91 11.51 3.05
C GLU A 74 14.70 10.17 3.00
N ASP A 75 15.16 9.63 4.12
CA ASP A 75 16.17 8.55 4.10
C ASP A 75 15.66 7.14 4.46
N ARG A 76 14.43 6.95 5.00
CA ARG A 76 13.93 5.61 5.39
C ARG A 76 12.40 5.45 5.34
N VAL A 77 11.93 4.31 4.83
CA VAL A 77 10.52 3.86 4.95
C VAL A 77 10.25 3.45 6.40
N LYS A 78 9.45 4.25 7.14
CA LYS A 78 8.94 3.85 8.46
C LYS A 78 7.58 3.20 8.32
N VAL A 79 7.45 1.96 8.78
CA VAL A 79 6.14 1.30 8.91
C VAL A 79 5.32 2.12 9.89
N ASN A 80 4.19 2.62 9.43
CA ASN A 80 3.33 3.40 10.29
C ASN A 80 2.43 2.43 11.06
N GLU A 81 2.82 2.15 12.29
CA GLU A 81 2.08 1.32 13.28
C GLU A 81 0.67 1.86 13.57
N SER A 82 0.30 3.02 13.02
CA SER A 82 -1.01 3.65 13.17
C SER A 82 -2.18 2.94 12.53
N CYS A 83 -1.96 2.12 11.51
CA CYS A 83 -3.05 1.55 10.74
C CYS A 83 -2.99 0.03 10.79
N PRO A 84 -4.00 -0.64 11.36
CA PRO A 84 -4.08 -2.10 11.37
C PRO A 84 -3.96 -2.70 9.97
N GLY A 85 -4.56 -2.05 8.96
CA GLY A 85 -4.40 -2.48 7.56
C GLY A 85 -2.96 -2.38 7.04
N SER A 86 -2.17 -1.40 7.51
CA SER A 86 -0.72 -1.33 7.23
C SER A 86 -0.03 -2.55 7.77
N VAL A 87 -0.28 -2.82 9.05
CA VAL A 87 0.46 -3.78 9.84
C VAL A 87 0.18 -5.17 9.30
N GLU A 88 -1.10 -5.49 9.05
CA GLU A 88 -1.51 -6.75 8.44
C GLU A 88 -0.97 -6.91 7.01
N THR A 89 -1.03 -5.86 6.18
CA THR A 89 -0.49 -5.93 4.80
C THR A 89 1.02 -6.14 4.79
N MET A 90 1.75 -5.38 5.62
CA MET A 90 3.21 -5.53 5.72
C MET A 90 3.59 -6.89 6.29
N LYS A 91 2.85 -7.40 7.29
CA LYS A 91 3.06 -8.75 7.83
C LYS A 91 2.88 -9.82 6.75
N ALA A 92 1.80 -9.74 5.97
CA ALA A 92 1.53 -10.68 4.89
C ALA A 92 2.60 -10.60 3.78
N LEU A 93 3.00 -9.38 3.39
CA LEU A 93 4.02 -9.18 2.37
C LEU A 93 5.39 -9.69 2.83
N THR A 94 5.80 -9.39 4.07
CA THR A 94 7.05 -9.90 4.65
C THR A 94 7.08 -11.42 4.66
N ALA A 95 5.98 -12.07 5.07
CA ALA A 95 5.88 -13.53 5.06
C ALA A 95 6.03 -14.10 3.64
N ALA A 96 5.33 -13.54 2.66
CA ALA A 96 5.44 -13.97 1.26
C ALA A 96 6.84 -13.74 0.66
N MET A 97 7.52 -12.66 1.05
CA MET A 97 8.89 -12.40 0.63
C MET A 97 9.89 -13.40 1.23
N GLU A 98 9.73 -13.77 2.50
CA GLU A 98 10.54 -14.80 3.14
C GLU A 98 10.29 -16.18 2.55
N GLU A 99 9.03 -16.52 2.25
CA GLU A 99 8.68 -17.75 1.52
C GLU A 99 9.34 -17.79 0.14
N ALA A 100 9.18 -16.75 -0.66
CA ALA A 100 9.82 -16.64 -1.98
C ALA A 100 11.36 -16.65 -1.89
N ARG A 101 11.93 -16.10 -0.81
CA ARG A 101 13.36 -16.15 -0.55
C ARG A 101 13.81 -17.57 -0.22
N ASN A 102 13.05 -18.29 0.59
CA ASN A 102 13.35 -19.68 0.96
C ASN A 102 13.17 -20.65 -0.22
N GLU A 103 12.18 -20.41 -1.09
CA GLU A 103 12.05 -21.11 -2.37
C GLU A 103 13.28 -20.86 -3.27
N ARG A 104 13.75 -19.61 -3.37
CA ARG A 104 14.95 -19.25 -4.14
C ARG A 104 16.27 -19.73 -3.50
N LEU A 105 16.29 -19.92 -2.19
CA LEU A 105 17.44 -20.42 -1.42
C LEU A 105 17.41 -21.94 -1.24
N SER A 106 16.45 -22.65 -1.85
CA SER A 106 16.51 -24.11 -1.96
C SER A 106 17.80 -24.48 -2.68
N PRO A 107 18.83 -25.03 -1.99
CA PRO A 107 20.10 -25.35 -2.61
C PRO A 107 19.85 -26.50 -3.59
N GLY A 108 19.88 -26.21 -4.88
CA GLY A 108 19.60 -27.17 -5.95
C GLY A 108 18.49 -26.79 -6.94
N ALA A 109 17.92 -25.57 -6.87
CA ALA A 109 16.88 -25.16 -7.81
C ALA A 109 17.34 -25.13 -9.28
N TYR A 110 18.65 -24.98 -9.53
CA TYR A 110 19.23 -25.08 -10.87
C TYR A 110 20.62 -25.72 -10.82
N SER A 111 20.90 -26.66 -11.71
CA SER A 111 22.22 -27.26 -11.88
C SER A 111 23.21 -26.29 -12.55
N TYR A 112 24.50 -26.56 -12.39
CA TYR A 112 25.54 -25.79 -13.09
C TYR A 112 25.40 -25.90 -14.62
N GLU A 113 24.91 -27.04 -15.12
CA GLU A 113 24.61 -27.22 -16.55
C GLU A 113 23.44 -26.35 -17.01
N GLU A 114 22.37 -26.23 -16.21
CA GLU A 114 21.20 -25.41 -16.55
C GLU A 114 21.56 -23.92 -16.62
N ILE A 115 22.37 -23.45 -15.67
CA ILE A 115 22.89 -22.07 -15.67
C ILE A 115 23.80 -21.84 -16.89
N ARG A 116 24.63 -22.82 -17.26
CA ARG A 116 25.50 -22.73 -18.44
C ARG A 116 24.69 -22.69 -19.72
N ALA A 117 23.67 -23.54 -19.86
CA ALA A 117 22.79 -23.59 -21.03
C ALA A 117 22.03 -22.27 -21.22
N ALA A 118 21.45 -21.72 -20.14
CA ALA A 118 20.73 -20.45 -20.18
C ALA A 118 21.64 -19.29 -20.64
N LYS A 119 22.90 -19.26 -20.19
CA LYS A 119 23.88 -18.24 -20.61
C LYS A 119 24.25 -18.36 -22.09
N VAL A 120 24.37 -19.57 -22.63
CA VAL A 120 24.65 -19.79 -24.06
C VAL A 120 23.46 -19.33 -24.90
N ALA A 121 22.23 -19.70 -24.51
CA ALA A 121 21.02 -19.30 -25.21
C ALA A 121 20.85 -17.78 -25.26
N LEU A 122 21.08 -17.09 -24.13
CA LEU A 122 21.01 -15.62 -24.06
C LEU A 122 22.05 -14.97 -24.97
N ARG A 123 23.29 -15.47 -24.99
CA ARG A 123 24.36 -14.93 -25.83
C ARG A 123 24.03 -15.08 -27.32
N SER A 124 23.56 -16.26 -27.73
CA SER A 124 23.15 -16.50 -29.11
C SER A 124 21.97 -15.62 -29.52
N ALA A 125 21.00 -15.38 -28.64
CA ALA A 125 19.89 -14.48 -28.91
C ALA A 125 20.36 -13.02 -29.11
N LEU A 126 21.35 -12.57 -28.32
CA LEU A 126 21.90 -11.21 -28.42
C LEU A 126 22.83 -11.02 -29.64
N GLU A 127 23.48 -12.07 -30.11
CA GLU A 127 24.32 -12.04 -31.33
C GLU A 127 23.49 -12.05 -32.63
N ASN A 128 22.18 -12.32 -32.53
CA ASN A 128 21.23 -12.34 -33.65
C ASN A 128 20.27 -11.13 -33.67
N VAL A 129 20.56 -10.08 -32.87
CA VAL A 129 19.87 -8.78 -32.86
C VAL A 129 20.83 -7.72 -33.37
#